data_AF-A0A554WZ34-F1
#
_entry.id   AF-A0A554WZ34-F1
#
_cell.length_a   1.000
_cell.length_b   1.000
_cell.length_c   1.000
_cell.angle_alpha   90.00
_cell.angle_beta   90.00
_cell.angle_gamma   90.00
#
_symmetry.space_group_name_H-M   'P 1'
#
loop_
_entity.id
_entity.type
_entity.pdbx_description
1 polymer ?
#
loop_
_entity_poly.entity_id
_entity_poly.type
_entity_poly.pdbx_seq_one_letter_code
_entity_poly.pdbx_strand_id
1 'polypeptide(L)'
;MPGTNTLAAEVTHISRHGFWLLLGDEELLVPFSEFPWFRQATIDQLCTVEWPTADHLYWPQLDVDLSVESIRHPERFPLVSAVSANPSLQGDAPQAARP
;
A
#
# COMPACT_ATOMS: atom_id res chain seq x y z
N MET A 1 0.90 -19.50 28.70
CA MET A 1 1.43 -19.27 27.34
C MET A 1 0.27 -18.77 26.50
N PRO A 2 0.22 -17.52 26.03
CA PRO A 2 -0.83 -17.14 25.10
C PRO A 2 -0.51 -17.82 23.77
N GLY A 3 -1.33 -18.79 23.38
CA GLY A 3 -1.40 -19.23 22.00
C GLY A 3 -1.95 -18.06 21.21
N THR A 4 -1.08 -17.34 20.52
CA THR A 4 -1.50 -16.30 19.57
C THR A 4 -2.30 -17.04 18.51
N ASN A 5 -3.63 -16.89 18.55
CA ASN A 5 -4.48 -17.10 17.38
C ASN A 5 -4.09 -16.01 16.39
N THR A 6 -2.90 -16.14 15.79
CA THR A 6 -2.52 -15.30 14.66
C THR A 6 -3.51 -15.69 13.59
N LEU A 7 -4.43 -14.77 13.32
CA LEU A 7 -5.38 -14.96 12.25
C LEU A 7 -4.56 -15.23 10.98
N ALA A 8 -4.90 -16.29 10.24
CA ALA A 8 -4.10 -16.70 9.09
C ALA A 8 -4.32 -15.69 7.96
N ALA A 9 -3.29 -14.89 7.69
CA ALA A 9 -3.20 -14.05 6.50
C ALA A 9 -2.41 -14.81 5.45
N GLU A 10 -3.03 -15.12 4.30
CA GLU A 10 -2.42 -15.91 3.24
C GLU A 10 -2.43 -15.14 1.91
N VAL A 11 -1.31 -15.11 1.21
CA VAL A 11 -1.26 -14.52 -0.13
C VAL A 11 -1.79 -15.52 -1.14
N THR A 12 -2.97 -15.26 -1.72
CA THR A 12 -3.64 -16.20 -2.65
C THR A 12 -3.15 -16.03 -4.08
N HIS A 13 -2.84 -14.80 -4.49
CA HIS A 13 -2.46 -14.52 -5.87
C HIS A 13 -1.52 -13.32 -5.99
N ILE A 14 -0.49 -13.40 -6.83
CA ILE A 14 0.43 -12.29 -7.08
C ILE A 14 0.45 -12.00 -8.58
N SER A 15 0.22 -10.74 -8.93
CA SER A 15 0.22 -10.25 -10.31
C SER A 15 1.17 -9.07 -10.46
N ARG A 16 1.48 -8.67 -11.71
CA ARG A 16 2.27 -7.47 -12.00
C ARG A 16 1.65 -6.15 -11.50
N HIS A 17 0.35 -6.16 -11.19
CA HIS A 17 -0.39 -4.97 -10.76
C HIS A 17 -0.56 -4.89 -9.25
N GLY A 18 -0.35 -5.98 -8.52
CA GLY A 18 -0.66 -6.12 -7.10
C GLY A 18 -0.82 -7.58 -6.71
N PHE A 19 -1.13 -7.83 -5.44
CA PHE A 19 -1.36 -9.16 -4.91
C PHE A 19 -2.68 -9.23 -4.13
N TRP A 20 -3.22 -10.42 -4.02
CA TRP A 20 -4.41 -10.75 -3.26
C TRP A 20 -3.99 -11.40 -1.96
N LEU A 21 -4.63 -10.98 -0.88
CA LEU A 21 -4.35 -11.42 0.46
C LEU A 21 -5.67 -11.84 1.12
N LEU A 22 -5.75 -13.10 1.51
CA LEU A 22 -6.87 -13.70 2.22
C LEU A 22 -6.69 -13.46 3.71
N LEU A 23 -7.59 -12.68 4.29
CA LEU A 23 -7.71 -12.43 5.73
C LEU A 23 -8.89 -13.22 6.27
N GLY A 24 -8.62 -14.40 6.82
CA GLY A 24 -9.68 -15.32 7.26
C GLY A 24 -10.50 -15.81 6.07
N ASP A 25 -11.68 -15.24 5.87
CA ASP A 25 -12.62 -15.59 4.79
C ASP A 25 -12.78 -14.48 3.74
N GLU A 26 -12.00 -13.40 3.82
CA GLU A 26 -12.10 -12.26 2.89
C GLU A 26 -10.81 -12.06 2.09
N GLU A 27 -10.93 -11.96 0.76
CA GLU A 27 -9.82 -11.65 -0.13
C GLU A 27 -9.71 -10.15 -0.40
N LEU A 28 -8.55 -9.58 -0.11
CA LEU A 28 -8.23 -8.18 -0.31
C LEU A 28 -7.17 -8.00 -1.39
N LEU A 29 -7.46 -7.14 -2.36
CA LEU A 29 -6.51 -6.77 -3.40
C LEU A 29 -5.64 -5.60 -2.95
N VAL A 30 -4.32 -5.81 -2.90
CA VAL A 30 -3.31 -4.80 -2.62
C VAL A 30 -2.65 -4.36 -3.93
N PRO A 31 -3.05 -3.22 -4.53
CA PRO A 31 -2.47 -2.75 -5.79
C PRO A 31 -1.08 -2.12 -5.60
N PHE A 32 -0.09 -2.56 -6.38
CA PHE A 32 1.25 -1.96 -6.39
C PHE A 32 1.30 -0.51 -6.90
N SER A 33 0.21 0.01 -7.47
CA SER A 33 0.10 1.42 -7.82
C SER A 33 0.05 2.31 -6.57
N GLU A 34 -0.69 1.87 -5.55
CA GLU A 34 -0.80 2.57 -4.26
C GLU A 34 0.37 2.22 -3.33
N PHE A 35 0.85 0.98 -3.43
CA PHE A 35 1.89 0.44 -2.56
C PHE A 35 3.14 0.00 -3.38
N PRO A 36 3.91 0.92 -3.96
CA PRO A 36 4.99 0.59 -4.89
C PRO A 36 6.17 -0.14 -4.23
N TRP A 37 6.32 -0.05 -2.91
CA TRP A 37 7.36 -0.77 -2.17
C TRP A 37 7.22 -2.29 -2.28
N PHE A 38 6.00 -2.82 -2.41
CA PHE A 38 5.82 -4.25 -2.63
C PHE A 38 6.22 -4.70 -4.04
N ARG A 39 6.40 -3.79 -5.00
CA ARG A 39 6.84 -4.14 -6.36
C ARG A 39 8.25 -4.76 -6.37
N GLN A 40 9.08 -4.42 -5.39
CA GLN A 40 10.43 -4.99 -5.23
C GLN A 40 10.47 -6.10 -4.17
N ALA A 41 9.35 -6.37 -3.48
CA ALA A 41 9.28 -7.45 -2.52
C ALA A 41 9.29 -8.81 -3.22
N THR A 42 9.98 -9.76 -2.61
CA THR A 42 9.96 -11.16 -3.05
C THR A 42 8.69 -11.87 -2.59
N ILE A 43 8.36 -13.00 -3.22
CA ILE A 43 7.20 -13.82 -2.83
C ILE A 43 7.33 -14.27 -1.36
N ASP A 44 8.53 -14.69 -0.94
CA ASP A 44 8.80 -15.10 0.44
C ASP A 44 8.52 -13.98 1.44
N GLN A 45 8.97 -12.76 1.12
CA GLN A 45 8.67 -11.56 1.90
C GLN A 45 7.18 -11.28 1.97
N LEU A 46 6.47 -11.31 0.85
CA LEU A 46 5.02 -11.07 0.80
C LEU A 46 4.24 -12.11 1.61
N CYS A 47 4.63 -13.38 1.54
CA CYS A 47 4.01 -14.46 2.29
C CYS A 47 4.35 -14.42 3.79
N THR A 48 5.45 -13.78 4.18
CA THR A 48 5.83 -13.57 5.59
C THR A 48 5.12 -12.35 6.17
N VAL A 49 3.78 -12.40 6.16
CA VAL A 49 2.91 -11.38 6.75
C VAL A 49 2.48 -11.81 8.15
N GLU A 50 2.55 -10.89 9.10
CA GLU A 50 1.99 -11.01 10.43
C GLU A 50 0.67 -10.24 10.49
N TRP A 51 -0.38 -10.88 11.01
CA TRP A 51 -1.69 -10.27 11.23
C TRP A 51 -1.99 -10.16 12.73
N PRO A 52 -1.34 -9.22 13.44
CA PRO A 52 -1.49 -9.08 14.89
C PRO A 52 -2.89 -8.59 15.30
N THR A 53 -3.53 -7.77 14.47
CA THR A 53 -4.88 -7.24 14.71
C THR A 53 -5.69 -7.27 13.43
N ALA A 54 -7.02 -7.43 13.55
CA ALA A 54 -7.91 -7.53 12.39
C ALA A 54 -7.75 -6.39 11.38
N ASP A 55 -7.36 -5.20 11.85
CA ASP A 55 -7.20 -3.99 11.04
C ASP A 55 -5.76 -3.71 10.59
N HIS A 56 -4.74 -4.44 11.06
CA HIS A 56 -3.33 -4.11 10.80
C HIS A 56 -2.50 -5.34 10.41
N LEU A 57 -1.85 -5.24 9.26
CA LEU A 57 -0.90 -6.20 8.72
C LEU A 57 0.52 -5.66 8.85
N TYR A 58 1.46 -6.54 9.14
CA TYR A 58 2.85 -6.19 9.31
C TYR A 58 3.73 -7.18 8.57
N TRP A 59 4.65 -6.68 7.75
CA TRP A 59 5.65 -7.47 7.05
C TRP A 59 7.01 -7.27 7.71
N PRO A 60 7.41 -8.13 8.68
CA PRO A 60 8.68 -8.01 9.39
C PRO A 60 9.91 -8.05 8.48
N GLN A 61 9.83 -8.76 7.35
CA GLN A 61 10.95 -8.84 6.40
C GLN A 61 11.09 -7.59 5.52
N LEU A 62 10.02 -6.81 5.36
CA LEU A 62 10.01 -5.58 4.56
C LEU A 62 10.08 -4.33 5.46
N ASP A 63 9.83 -4.49 6.76
CA ASP A 63 9.63 -3.40 7.71
C ASP A 63 8.47 -2.48 7.27
N VAL A 64 7.41 -3.09 6.73
CA VAL A 64 6.23 -2.41 6.19
C VAL A 64 5.01 -2.76 7.03
N ASP A 65 4.31 -1.74 7.49
CA ASP A 65 2.99 -1.88 8.11
C ASP A 65 1.89 -1.41 7.15
N LEU A 66 0.75 -2.08 7.15
CA LEU A 66 -0.34 -1.82 6.22
C LEU A 66 -1.69 -2.06 6.90
N SER A 67 -2.53 -1.04 6.95
CA SER A 67 -3.87 -1.16 7.53
C SER A 67 -4.85 -1.76 6.52
N VAL A 68 -5.69 -2.68 6.98
CA VAL A 68 -6.78 -3.27 6.19
C VAL A 68 -7.73 -2.20 5.67
N GLU A 69 -7.99 -1.16 6.46
CA GLU A 69 -8.76 0.01 6.03
C GLU A 69 -8.13 0.72 4.83
N SER A 70 -6.80 0.82 4.75
CA SER A 70 -6.10 1.43 3.60
C SER A 70 -6.22 0.58 2.33
N ILE A 71 -6.42 -0.73 2.46
CA ILE A 71 -6.66 -1.63 1.33
C ILE A 71 -8.13 -1.54 0.88
N ARG A 72 -9.07 -1.48 1.83
CA ARG A 72 -10.52 -1.34 1.57
C ARG A 72 -10.89 0.05 1.03
N HIS A 73 -10.23 1.08 1.54
CA HIS A 73 -10.48 2.48 1.24
C HIS A 73 -9.17 3.22 0.91
N PRO A 74 -8.51 2.88 -0.21
CA PRO A 74 -7.29 3.56 -0.64
C PRO A 74 -7.49 5.08 -0.79
N GLU A 75 -8.71 5.53 -1.14
CA GLU A 75 -9.08 6.94 -1.23
C GLU A 75 -9.03 7.70 0.11
N ARG A 76 -9.10 7.00 1.24
CA ARG A 76 -9.06 7.61 2.59
C ARG A 76 -7.65 7.74 3.14
N PHE A 77 -6.71 6.96 2.59
CA PHE A 77 -5.32 6.92 3.02
C PHE A 77 -4.40 7.12 1.81
N PRO A 78 -4.28 8.36 1.28
CA PRO A 78 -3.28 8.66 0.27
C PRO A 78 -1.89 8.51 0.91
N LEU A 79 -1.33 7.30 0.83
CA LEU A 79 -0.01 6.96 1.34
C LEU A 79 1.11 7.58 0.49
N VAL A 80 0.75 8.14 -0.66
CA VAL A 80 1.51 9.20 -1.32
C VAL A 80 1.24 10.50 -0.58
N SER A 81 2.10 10.82 0.39
CA SER A 81 2.37 12.23 0.66
C SER A 81 2.71 12.86 -0.69
N ALA A 82 1.79 13.67 -1.20
CA ALA A 82 1.93 14.39 -2.46
C ALA A 82 3.06 15.42 -2.33
N VAL A 83 4.31 14.97 -2.29
CA VAL A 83 5.41 15.75 -2.83
C VAL A 83 5.39 15.50 -4.33
N SER A 84 4.84 16.50 -5.02
CA SER A 84 5.02 16.77 -6.45
C SER A 84 4.23 15.90 -7.44
N ALA A 85 3.01 16.34 -7.69
CA ALA A 85 2.59 16.61 -9.06
C ALA A 85 1.77 17.90 -9.10
N ASN A 86 2.40 19.01 -8.72
CA ASN A 86 1.91 20.33 -9.12
C ASN A 86 2.71 20.82 -10.33
N PRO A 87 2.22 20.62 -11.56
CA PRO A 87 2.60 21.47 -12.69
C PRO A 87 1.58 22.60 -12.91
N SER A 88 0.61 22.81 -12.01
CA SER A 88 -0.43 23.84 -12.15
C SER A 88 -0.07 25.18 -11.50
N LEU A 89 1.23 25.50 -11.36
CA LEU A 89 1.68 26.89 -11.27
C LEU A 89 2.26 27.28 -12.63
N GLN A 90 1.31 27.47 -13.55
CA GLN A 90 1.30 28.52 -14.56
C GLN A 90 2.58 28.67 -15.40
N GLY A 91 2.61 27.96 -16.52
CA GLY A 91 3.33 28.45 -17.69
C GLY A 91 2.63 29.69 -18.28
N ASP A 92 3.46 30.48 -18.97
CA ASP A 92 3.14 31.57 -19.91
C ASP A 92 2.96 32.98 -19.30
N ALA A 93 4.04 33.74 -19.03
CA ALA A 93 4.87 34.56 -19.94
C ALA A 93 4.30 36.00 -20.16
N PRO A 94 5.02 36.90 -20.85
CA PRO A 94 5.64 38.09 -20.28
C PRO A 94 4.88 39.39 -20.61
N GLN A 95 4.67 40.30 -19.66
CA GLN A 95 4.17 41.64 -19.98
C GLN A 95 5.27 42.69 -19.90
N ALA A 96 5.91 42.83 -21.06
CA ALA A 96 6.40 44.03 -21.70
C ALA A 96 6.72 45.26 -20.82
N ALA A 97 7.96 45.69 -20.98
CA ALA A 97 8.44 47.02 -20.66
C ALA A 97 7.55 48.13 -21.26
N ARG A 98 7.22 49.10 -20.39
CA ARG A 98 7.23 50.57 -20.65
C ARG A 98 6.20 51.13 -21.65
N PRO A 99 5.86 52.44 -21.62
CA PRO A 99 6.61 53.62 -21.14
C PRO A 99 6.23 54.19 -19.77
#